data_AF-D6ZZD2-F1
#
_entry.id   AF-D6ZZD2-F1
#
_cell.length_a   1.000
_cell.length_b   1.000
_cell.length_c   1.000
_cell.angle_alpha   90.00
_cell.angle_beta   90.00
_cell.angle_gamma   90.00
#
_symmetry.space_group_name_H-M   'P 1'
#
loop_
_entity.id
_entity.type
_entity.pdbx_description
1 polymer ?
#
loop_
_entity_poly.entity_id
_entity_poly.type
_entity_poly.pdbx_seq_one_letter_code
_entity_poly.pdbx_strand_id
1 'polypeptide(L)'
;MRLLFWRALLVLLIGLVVLAVAAWLLLLRPVAQPATNDPARLFNHGSIGNEETQGLPYWIWRVMPAVFPDLLPRGRDGYGSIGMFWAPGDEVPIGFSVMTLGVIPRVAPNCAFCHQSSYRLSPDDPARLVSAGVGGRVDPQSYIRFLMRAGTDPRFTSDRLMQEIQAIYAMPLWERVLYRYLLIPATRSALKDQAQRFAWMASRPDWEPGRIDPFNPVKFYNLGLPDDGTIGNSDMMPLWRLSIVDPTPLRRPALHWDGLLTDLHETAVAGAIGDGMTYKSYPRTRETLQRMEDFARLQAPPPSPFSSMRREGDAFHVPASAVAAGKAIYTAQCAVCHEPGGARFRTVIPIVELGTDRHRLDMWTPEAAERYGNYEADYPWGFRYFQKTDGYVATELTGLWLRAPYLHNGSVPTLRALLMPPAERPASFYRGSDLIDAANGGFVSAADAEPNQLWHYDTKRPGNGKDGHLWGTDLPPAEREALLAFLKTL
;
A
#
# COMPACT_ATOMS: atom_id res chain seq x y z
N MET A 1 3.00 -62.28 17.04
CA MET A 1 2.40 -61.32 16.09
C MET A 1 2.05 -59.97 16.72
N ARG A 2 1.30 -59.89 17.83
CA ARG A 2 0.93 -58.60 18.46
C ARG A 2 2.13 -57.72 18.87
N LEU A 3 3.19 -58.29 19.45
CA LEU A 3 4.37 -57.52 19.89
C LEU A 3 5.18 -56.93 18.72
N LEU A 4 5.27 -57.66 17.59
CA LEU A 4 5.93 -57.19 16.37
C LEU A 4 5.16 -56.04 15.72
N PHE A 5 3.83 -56.13 15.71
CA PHE A 5 2.95 -55.05 15.24
C PHE A 5 3.14 -53.76 16.06
N TRP A 6 3.10 -53.84 17.39
CA TRP A 6 3.30 -52.66 18.25
C TRP A 6 4.69 -52.04 18.14
N ARG A 7 5.73 -52.86 17.94
CA ARG A 7 7.10 -52.37 17.68
C ARG A 7 7.20 -51.68 16.32
N ALA A 8 6.62 -52.26 15.27
CA ALA A 8 6.58 -51.64 13.95
C ALA A 8 5.80 -50.31 13.95
N LEU A 9 4.65 -50.29 14.64
CA LEU A 9 3.87 -49.07 14.83
C LEU A 9 4.65 -48.00 15.60
N LEU A 10 5.34 -48.38 16.68
CA LEU A 10 6.17 -47.45 17.46
C LEU A 10 7.31 -46.85 16.62
N VAL A 11 8.01 -47.67 15.85
CA VAL A 11 9.08 -47.20 14.94
C VAL A 11 8.52 -46.25 13.88
N LEU A 12 7.36 -46.57 13.30
CA LEU A 12 6.68 -45.70 12.35
C LEU A 12 6.31 -44.35 12.99
N LEU A 13 5.73 -44.36 14.19
CA LEU A 13 5.35 -43.15 14.91
C LEU A 13 6.57 -42.29 15.27
N ILE A 14 7.66 -42.90 15.73
CA ILE A 14 8.92 -42.21 15.99
C ILE A 14 9.47 -41.59 14.70
N GLY A 15 9.46 -42.34 13.59
CA GLY A 15 9.88 -41.84 12.28
C GLY A 15 9.05 -40.64 11.82
N LEU A 16 7.72 -40.68 11.99
CA LEU A 16 6.83 -39.57 11.66
C LEU A 16 7.10 -38.33 12.53
N VAL A 17 7.35 -38.52 13.84
CA VAL A 17 7.69 -37.41 14.74
C VAL A 17 9.03 -36.79 14.34
N VAL A 18 10.05 -37.60 14.05
CA VAL A 18 11.36 -37.10 13.60
C VAL A 18 11.23 -36.33 12.30
N LEU A 19 10.47 -36.84 11.32
CA LEU A 19 10.20 -36.15 10.06
C LEU A 19 9.45 -34.83 10.29
N ALA A 20 8.43 -34.81 11.16
CA ALA A 20 7.67 -33.60 11.46
C ALA A 20 8.53 -32.53 12.14
N VAL A 21 9.36 -32.93 13.12
CA VAL A 21 10.30 -32.01 13.79
C VAL A 21 11.35 -31.50 12.81
N ALA A 22 11.90 -32.36 11.96
CA ALA A 22 12.87 -31.94 10.94
C ALA A 22 12.24 -30.97 9.92
N ALA A 23 11.03 -31.26 9.42
CA ALA A 23 10.31 -30.38 8.52
C ALA A 23 10.02 -29.02 9.17
N TRP A 24 9.60 -29.02 10.44
CA TRP A 24 9.38 -27.78 11.19
C TRP A 24 10.68 -26.98 11.35
N LEU A 25 11.77 -27.61 11.79
CA LEU A 25 13.07 -26.96 11.98
C LEU A 25 13.66 -26.41 10.67
N LEU A 26 13.44 -27.10 9.55
CA LEU A 26 14.01 -26.72 8.25
C LEU A 26 13.15 -25.71 7.48
N LEU A 27 11.82 -25.71 7.67
CA LEU A 27 10.92 -24.96 6.80
C LEU A 27 10.02 -23.95 7.51
N LEU A 28 9.70 -24.17 8.80
CA LEU A 28 8.59 -23.47 9.45
C LEU A 28 9.01 -22.74 10.74
N ARG A 29 10.15 -23.08 11.36
CA ARG A 29 10.59 -22.46 12.61
C ARG A 29 10.91 -20.97 12.37
N PRO A 30 10.15 -20.03 12.95
CA PRO A 30 10.44 -18.62 12.75
C PRO A 30 11.80 -18.25 13.32
N VAL A 31 12.57 -17.48 12.56
CA VAL A 31 13.83 -16.85 13.00
C VAL A 31 13.61 -15.35 13.05
N ALA A 32 13.98 -14.73 14.17
CA ALA A 32 13.86 -13.29 14.34
C ALA A 32 14.68 -12.55 13.27
N GLN A 33 14.12 -11.48 12.71
CA GLN A 33 14.88 -10.58 11.85
C GLN A 33 15.97 -9.85 12.66
N PRO A 34 17.04 -9.38 12.00
CA PRO A 34 18.02 -8.51 12.63
C PRO A 34 17.34 -7.29 13.27
N ALA A 35 17.66 -7.02 14.54
CA ALA A 35 17.15 -5.84 15.20
C ALA A 35 17.74 -4.58 14.55
N THR A 36 16.92 -3.55 14.40
CA THR A 36 17.34 -2.21 13.97
C THR A 36 16.82 -1.18 14.98
N ASN A 37 17.61 -0.13 15.23
CA ASN A 37 17.18 1.04 15.99
C ASN A 37 16.70 2.18 15.09
N ASP A 38 16.83 2.04 13.77
CA ASP A 38 16.29 2.98 12.80
C ASP A 38 14.79 2.67 12.55
N PRO A 39 13.86 3.54 13.00
CA PRO A 39 12.43 3.32 12.82
C PRO A 39 12.01 3.33 11.35
N ALA A 40 12.65 4.14 10.50
CA ALA A 40 12.35 4.17 9.08
C ALA A 40 12.80 2.86 8.41
N ARG A 41 13.97 2.32 8.78
CA ARG A 41 14.41 0.99 8.34
C ARG A 41 13.41 -0.09 8.73
N LEU A 42 12.94 -0.05 9.97
CA LEU A 42 11.95 -1.01 10.46
C LEU A 42 10.64 -0.91 9.68
N PHE A 43 10.13 0.29 9.43
CA PHE A 43 8.92 0.47 8.63
C PHE A 43 9.12 -0.04 7.19
N ASN A 44 10.27 0.25 6.58
CA ASN A 44 10.57 -0.10 5.20
C ASN A 44 10.78 -1.61 4.96
N HIS A 45 11.25 -2.39 5.95
CA HIS A 45 11.63 -3.81 5.77
C HIS A 45 11.26 -4.75 6.92
N GLY A 46 10.62 -4.27 7.97
CA GLY A 46 10.19 -5.09 9.09
C GLY A 46 9.08 -6.04 8.67
N SER A 47 9.08 -7.23 9.26
CA SER A 47 8.05 -8.24 9.10
C SER A 47 6.75 -7.80 9.76
N ILE A 48 5.64 -8.02 9.07
CA ILE A 48 4.28 -7.92 9.62
C ILE A 48 3.69 -9.32 9.91
N GLY A 49 4.51 -10.38 9.88
CA GLY A 49 4.10 -11.73 10.25
C GLY A 49 3.33 -12.48 9.17
N ASN A 50 3.44 -12.08 7.91
CA ASN A 50 2.76 -12.70 6.77
C ASN A 50 3.65 -13.65 5.96
N GLU A 51 4.90 -13.86 6.34
CA GLU A 51 5.84 -14.69 5.56
C GLU A 51 5.45 -16.18 5.53
N GLU A 52 4.66 -16.64 6.50
CA GLU A 52 4.14 -18.01 6.56
C GLU A 52 3.04 -18.26 5.52
N THR A 53 2.27 -17.22 5.14
CA THR A 53 1.08 -17.32 4.30
C THR A 53 1.30 -16.75 2.90
N GLN A 54 2.05 -15.65 2.79
CA GLN A 54 2.31 -14.93 1.54
C GLN A 54 3.80 -14.90 1.16
N GLY A 55 4.69 -15.37 2.04
CA GLY A 55 6.14 -15.30 1.82
C GLY A 55 6.65 -16.24 0.73
N LEU A 56 7.29 -15.66 -0.29
CA LEU A 56 7.95 -16.42 -1.36
C LEU A 56 9.39 -16.77 -0.96
N PRO A 57 9.90 -17.99 -1.25
CA PRO A 57 11.32 -18.29 -1.06
C PRO A 57 12.18 -17.26 -1.77
N TYR A 58 13.09 -16.64 -1.03
CA TYR A 58 13.84 -15.46 -1.47
C TYR A 58 14.48 -15.67 -2.84
N TRP A 59 15.18 -16.79 -3.06
CA TRP A 59 15.88 -17.03 -4.32
C TRP A 59 14.93 -17.25 -5.50
N ILE A 60 13.73 -17.80 -5.28
CA ILE A 60 12.71 -17.89 -6.33
C ILE A 60 12.23 -16.48 -6.66
N TRP A 61 11.81 -15.70 -5.66
CA TRP A 61 11.37 -14.33 -5.85
C TRP A 61 12.44 -13.48 -6.56
N ARG A 62 13.71 -13.61 -6.16
CA ARG A 62 14.83 -12.83 -6.71
C ARG A 62 15.02 -13.03 -8.21
N VAL A 63 14.87 -14.26 -8.71
CA VAL A 63 15.09 -14.57 -10.14
C VAL A 63 13.83 -14.48 -10.99
N MET A 64 12.64 -14.42 -10.39
CA MET A 64 11.37 -14.38 -11.13
C MET A 64 11.35 -13.30 -12.23
N PRO A 65 11.80 -12.05 -11.99
CA PRO A 65 11.86 -11.05 -13.06
C PRO A 65 12.77 -11.40 -14.24
N ALA A 66 13.85 -12.15 -14.01
CA ALA A 66 14.75 -12.60 -15.08
C ALA A 66 14.16 -13.78 -15.87
N VAL A 67 13.35 -14.63 -15.22
CA VAL A 67 12.64 -15.74 -15.89
C VAL A 67 11.44 -15.25 -16.69
N PHE A 68 10.73 -14.24 -16.18
CA PHE A 68 9.45 -13.75 -16.70
C PHE A 68 9.45 -12.23 -17.00
N PRO A 69 10.44 -11.69 -17.74
CA PRO A 69 10.56 -10.24 -17.93
C PRO A 69 9.38 -9.65 -18.73
N ASP A 70 8.74 -10.47 -19.57
CA ASP A 70 7.57 -10.16 -20.39
C ASP A 70 6.25 -10.13 -19.61
N LEU A 71 6.22 -10.70 -18.39
CA LEU A 71 5.02 -10.69 -17.54
C LEU A 71 4.95 -9.46 -16.62
N LEU A 72 6.06 -8.73 -16.49
CA LEU A 72 6.14 -7.48 -15.73
C LEU A 72 5.60 -6.31 -16.55
N PRO A 73 5.04 -5.28 -15.90
CA PRO A 73 4.69 -4.05 -16.60
C PRO A 73 5.95 -3.45 -17.24
N ARG A 74 5.81 -2.88 -18.44
CA ARG A 74 6.80 -1.98 -19.08
C ARG A 74 8.20 -2.55 -19.40
N GLY A 75 8.49 -3.82 -19.15
CA GLY A 75 9.65 -4.56 -19.69
C GLY A 75 11.04 -4.04 -19.29
N ARG A 76 11.82 -4.90 -18.62
CA ARG A 76 13.29 -4.81 -18.35
C ARG A 76 13.77 -4.15 -17.05
N ASP A 77 12.92 -3.59 -16.19
CA ASP A 77 13.37 -3.02 -14.89
C ASP A 77 13.03 -3.87 -13.67
N GLY A 78 12.90 -5.19 -13.86
CA GLY A 78 12.58 -6.12 -12.78
C GLY A 78 11.42 -5.67 -11.88
N TYR A 79 11.62 -5.69 -10.55
CA TYR A 79 10.62 -5.18 -9.60
C TYR A 79 10.48 -3.65 -9.60
N GLY A 80 11.47 -2.90 -10.10
CA GLY A 80 11.38 -1.44 -10.28
C GLY A 80 10.28 -1.03 -11.27
N SER A 81 9.94 -1.92 -12.21
CA SER A 81 8.82 -1.71 -13.14
C SER A 81 7.45 -1.56 -12.48
N ILE A 82 7.32 -2.06 -11.25
CA ILE A 82 6.11 -1.95 -10.42
C ILE A 82 6.15 -0.67 -9.54
N GLY A 83 7.11 0.22 -9.78
CA GLY A 83 7.24 1.51 -9.10
C GLY A 83 7.82 1.44 -7.70
N MET A 84 8.40 0.30 -7.33
CA MET A 84 9.05 0.09 -6.03
C MET A 84 10.35 0.89 -5.93
N PHE A 85 10.57 1.57 -4.80
CA PHE A 85 11.82 2.28 -4.55
C PHE A 85 12.91 1.32 -4.07
N TRP A 86 14.13 1.48 -4.58
CA TRP A 86 15.30 0.71 -4.13
C TRP A 86 16.31 1.64 -3.46
N ALA A 87 16.47 1.56 -2.14
CA ALA A 87 17.48 2.36 -1.47
C ALA A 87 18.89 1.75 -1.67
N PRO A 88 19.94 2.57 -1.84
CA PRO A 88 21.29 2.07 -2.04
C PRO A 88 21.72 1.11 -0.92
N GLY A 89 22.22 -0.06 -1.30
CA GLY A 89 22.68 -1.09 -0.36
C GLY A 89 21.61 -2.08 0.09
N ASP A 90 20.34 -1.87 -0.30
CA ASP A 90 19.28 -2.79 0.09
C ASP A 90 19.23 -4.06 -0.74
N GLU A 91 18.85 -5.15 -0.08
CA GLU A 91 18.72 -6.46 -0.68
C GLU A 91 17.39 -6.64 -1.42
N VAL A 92 16.34 -6.00 -0.93
CA VAL A 92 14.98 -5.98 -1.49
C VAL A 92 14.49 -4.53 -1.54
N PRO A 93 13.56 -4.17 -2.44
CA PRO A 93 13.08 -2.81 -2.48
C PRO A 93 12.29 -2.47 -1.20
N ILE A 94 12.13 -1.18 -0.95
CA ILE A 94 11.30 -0.65 0.14
C ILE A 94 9.91 -1.28 0.06
N GLY A 95 9.36 -1.75 1.17
CA GLY A 95 8.07 -2.41 1.20
C GLY A 95 8.10 -3.92 1.24
N PHE A 96 9.29 -4.53 1.27
CA PHE A 96 9.44 -5.97 1.44
C PHE A 96 10.24 -6.29 2.70
N SER A 97 9.72 -7.24 3.48
CA SER A 97 10.47 -7.88 4.55
C SER A 97 11.20 -9.11 4.02
N VAL A 98 12.32 -9.45 4.68
CA VAL A 98 12.99 -10.74 4.55
C VAL A 98 13.03 -11.40 5.92
N MET A 99 12.27 -12.48 6.11
CA MET A 99 12.27 -13.26 7.34
C MET A 99 12.60 -14.72 7.04
N THR A 100 13.43 -15.34 7.89
CA THR A 100 13.79 -16.75 7.73
C THR A 100 12.79 -17.65 8.45
N LEU A 101 12.23 -18.61 7.73
CA LEU A 101 11.45 -19.73 8.29
C LEU A 101 12.26 -21.02 8.11
N GLY A 102 12.60 -21.63 9.25
CA GLY A 102 13.56 -22.72 9.36
C GLY A 102 14.95 -22.29 8.90
N VAL A 103 15.33 -22.69 7.69
CA VAL A 103 16.58 -22.28 7.03
C VAL A 103 16.34 -21.51 5.72
N ILE A 104 15.08 -21.18 5.40
CA ILE A 104 14.70 -20.57 4.12
C ILE A 104 14.28 -19.12 4.33
N PRO A 105 15.03 -18.13 3.80
CA PRO A 105 14.58 -16.75 3.77
C PRO A 105 13.34 -16.60 2.87
N ARG A 106 12.36 -15.85 3.35
CA ARG A 106 11.09 -15.56 2.69
C ARG A 106 10.93 -14.06 2.51
N VAL A 107 10.51 -13.66 1.32
CA VAL A 107 10.18 -12.28 0.98
C VAL A 107 8.67 -12.11 1.01
N ALA A 108 8.18 -11.12 1.76
CA ALA A 108 6.76 -10.76 1.77
C ALA A 108 6.59 -9.23 1.74
N PRO A 109 5.52 -8.72 1.11
CA PRO A 109 5.15 -7.32 1.24
C PRO A 109 4.88 -6.94 2.70
N ASN A 110 5.23 -5.71 3.08
CA ASN A 110 4.85 -5.10 4.35
C ASN A 110 4.11 -3.77 4.11
N CYS A 111 3.81 -3.02 5.17
CA CYS A 111 3.07 -1.74 5.07
C CYS A 111 3.69 -0.75 4.08
N ALA A 112 5.03 -0.67 4.00
CA ALA A 112 5.73 0.25 3.11
C ALA A 112 5.60 -0.14 1.62
N PHE A 113 5.11 -1.34 1.30
CA PHE A 113 4.81 -1.72 -0.09
C PHE A 113 3.84 -0.72 -0.71
N CYS A 114 2.76 -0.42 0.00
CA CYS A 114 1.78 0.60 -0.38
C CYS A 114 2.20 1.99 0.12
N HIS A 115 2.72 2.08 1.34
CA HIS A 115 2.95 3.36 2.00
C HIS A 115 4.39 3.86 1.86
N GLN A 116 4.79 4.13 0.62
CA GLN A 116 6.05 4.78 0.27
C GLN A 116 5.84 5.84 -0.80
N SER A 117 6.70 6.84 -0.91
CA SER A 117 6.66 7.78 -2.04
C SER A 117 8.06 8.17 -2.44
N SER A 118 8.20 8.74 -3.63
CA SER A 118 9.40 9.45 -4.02
C SER A 118 9.04 10.80 -4.63
N TYR A 119 10.00 11.72 -4.63
CA TYR A 119 9.89 12.97 -5.38
C TYR A 119 11.23 13.40 -5.99
N ARG A 120 11.14 14.18 -7.06
CA ARG A 120 12.20 14.93 -7.73
C ARG A 120 11.75 16.37 -7.93
N LEU A 121 12.67 17.33 -7.76
CA LEU A 121 12.38 18.76 -7.98
C LEU A 121 12.77 19.21 -9.39
N SER A 122 13.63 18.45 -10.05
CA SER A 122 14.05 18.60 -11.45
C SER A 122 14.12 17.22 -12.12
N PRO A 123 13.92 17.09 -13.44
CA PRO A 123 14.06 15.81 -14.15
C PRO A 123 15.41 15.10 -13.89
N ASP A 124 16.48 15.87 -13.73
CA ASP A 124 17.85 15.38 -13.54
C ASP A 124 18.19 15.03 -12.07
N ASP A 125 17.32 15.37 -11.12
CA ASP A 125 17.55 15.06 -9.71
C ASP A 125 17.38 13.55 -9.44
N PRO A 126 18.16 12.95 -8.52
CA PRO A 126 17.86 11.62 -8.03
C PRO A 126 16.54 11.64 -7.24
N ALA A 127 15.74 10.59 -7.42
CA ALA A 127 14.50 10.40 -6.66
C ALA A 127 14.78 10.27 -5.16
N ARG A 128 14.00 10.99 -4.35
CA ARG A 128 14.14 11.00 -2.88
C ARG A 128 13.01 10.23 -2.24
N LEU A 129 13.32 9.16 -1.51
CA LEU A 129 12.35 8.36 -0.77
C LEU A 129 11.67 9.20 0.34
N VAL A 130 10.37 8.99 0.48
CA VAL A 130 9.56 9.43 1.62
C VAL A 130 8.85 8.19 2.16
N SER A 131 9.34 7.68 3.29
CA SER A 131 8.69 6.57 4.01
C SER A 131 7.32 6.99 4.52
N ALA A 132 6.40 6.02 4.58
CA ALA A 132 5.01 6.23 5.02
C ALA A 132 4.21 7.20 4.12
N GLY A 133 4.56 7.26 2.82
CA GLY A 133 3.92 8.12 1.83
C GLY A 133 2.65 7.55 1.20
N VAL A 134 2.20 8.18 0.12
CA VAL A 134 0.94 7.93 -0.60
C VAL A 134 1.03 6.88 -1.72
N GLY A 135 2.14 6.17 -1.84
CA GLY A 135 2.28 5.09 -2.82
C GLY A 135 2.27 5.51 -4.29
N GLY A 136 2.35 6.80 -4.64
CA GLY A 136 1.97 7.33 -5.96
C GLY A 136 2.57 6.65 -7.22
N ARG A 137 3.66 5.88 -7.06
CA ARG A 137 4.29 5.08 -8.12
C ARG A 137 4.02 3.57 -8.04
N VAL A 138 3.76 3.03 -6.86
CA VAL A 138 3.70 1.58 -6.66
C VAL A 138 2.45 1.00 -7.33
N ASP A 139 2.56 -0.19 -7.93
CA ASP A 139 1.44 -0.85 -8.60
C ASP A 139 1.17 -2.25 -8.00
N PRO A 140 0.45 -2.32 -6.87
CA PRO A 140 0.14 -3.59 -6.21
C PRO A 140 -0.60 -4.58 -7.12
N GLN A 141 -1.47 -4.08 -7.98
CA GLN A 141 -2.24 -4.93 -8.88
C GLN A 141 -1.33 -5.63 -9.89
N SER A 142 -0.36 -4.91 -10.46
CA SER A 142 0.63 -5.49 -11.36
C SER A 142 1.54 -6.49 -10.65
N TYR A 143 1.90 -6.27 -9.38
CA TYR A 143 2.63 -7.28 -8.60
C TYR A 143 1.82 -8.57 -8.45
N ILE A 144 0.55 -8.48 -8.05
CA ILE A 144 -0.33 -9.65 -7.90
C ILE A 144 -0.49 -10.35 -9.26
N ARG A 145 -0.76 -9.61 -10.34
CA ARG A 145 -0.89 -10.17 -11.70
C ARG A 145 0.39 -10.83 -12.18
N PHE A 146 1.56 -10.27 -11.87
CA PHE A 146 2.85 -10.87 -12.19
C PHE A 146 3.00 -12.24 -11.51
N LEU A 147 2.73 -12.32 -10.21
CA LEU A 147 2.78 -13.56 -9.46
C LEU A 147 1.81 -14.62 -10.01
N MET A 148 0.56 -14.23 -10.28
CA MET A 148 -0.46 -15.11 -10.86
C MET A 148 -0.03 -15.67 -12.21
N ARG A 149 0.38 -14.79 -13.14
CA ARG A 149 0.79 -15.17 -14.50
C ARG A 149 2.01 -16.08 -14.46
N ALA A 150 3.02 -15.75 -13.65
CA ALA A 150 4.20 -16.56 -13.47
C ALA A 150 3.87 -17.98 -12.96
N GLY A 151 2.99 -18.11 -11.97
CA GLY A 151 2.57 -19.42 -11.44
C GLY A 151 1.90 -20.32 -12.48
N THR A 152 1.16 -19.72 -13.41
CA THR A 152 0.50 -20.41 -14.53
C THR A 152 1.40 -20.62 -15.77
N ASP A 153 2.55 -19.94 -15.84
CA ASP A 153 3.41 -19.96 -17.01
C ASP A 153 4.13 -21.32 -17.17
N PRO A 154 4.27 -21.85 -18.41
CA PRO A 154 5.01 -23.08 -18.68
C PRO A 154 6.49 -23.03 -18.27
N ARG A 155 7.12 -21.86 -18.26
CA ARG A 155 8.53 -21.66 -17.89
C ARG A 155 8.78 -21.81 -16.38
N PHE A 156 7.73 -21.79 -15.54
CA PHE A 156 7.86 -22.02 -14.09
C PHE A 156 8.15 -23.50 -13.80
N THR A 157 9.39 -23.90 -14.06
CA THR A 157 9.91 -25.24 -13.86
C THR A 157 11.11 -25.20 -12.94
N SER A 158 11.35 -26.30 -12.23
CA SER A 158 12.51 -26.42 -11.37
C SER A 158 13.81 -26.27 -12.15
N ASP A 159 13.90 -26.78 -13.38
CA ASP A 159 15.12 -26.66 -14.19
C ASP A 159 15.42 -25.20 -14.56
N ARG A 160 14.43 -24.47 -15.06
CA ARG A 160 14.58 -23.07 -15.47
C ARG A 160 14.93 -22.16 -14.29
N LEU A 161 14.19 -22.27 -13.18
CA LEU A 161 14.43 -21.44 -11.99
C LEU A 161 15.77 -21.79 -11.33
N MET A 162 16.12 -23.07 -11.23
CA MET A 162 17.41 -23.47 -10.66
C MET A 162 18.59 -23.03 -11.52
N GLN A 163 18.43 -22.91 -12.84
CA GLN A 163 19.46 -22.36 -13.72
C GLN A 163 19.76 -20.90 -13.36
N GLU A 164 18.74 -20.05 -13.23
CA GLU A 164 18.92 -18.64 -12.87
C GLU A 164 19.44 -18.46 -11.44
N ILE A 165 18.93 -19.25 -10.48
CA ILE A 165 19.39 -19.17 -9.08
C ILE A 165 20.87 -19.51 -8.98
N GLN A 166 21.32 -20.59 -9.64
CA GLN A 166 22.72 -21.02 -9.58
C GLN A 166 23.67 -20.07 -10.33
N ALA A 167 23.16 -19.20 -11.20
CA ALA A 167 23.97 -18.17 -11.86
C ALA A 167 24.36 -17.04 -10.90
N ILE A 168 23.59 -16.82 -9.83
CA ILE A 168 23.80 -15.71 -8.87
C ILE A 168 24.10 -16.18 -7.44
N TYR A 169 23.89 -17.46 -7.13
CA TYR A 169 24.07 -18.03 -5.81
C TYR A 169 24.67 -19.44 -5.87
N ALA A 170 25.81 -19.62 -5.19
CA ALA A 170 26.49 -20.91 -5.07
C ALA A 170 25.77 -21.84 -4.07
N MET A 171 24.60 -22.35 -4.48
CA MET A 171 23.70 -23.11 -3.62
C MET A 171 24.27 -24.49 -3.25
N PRO A 172 24.38 -24.83 -1.94
CA PRO A 172 24.76 -26.15 -1.46
C PRO A 172 23.84 -27.27 -1.95
N LEU A 173 24.34 -28.52 -1.98
CA LEU A 173 23.59 -29.65 -2.54
C LEU A 173 22.24 -29.90 -1.84
N TRP A 174 22.20 -29.84 -0.51
CA TRP A 174 20.97 -30.07 0.25
C TRP A 174 19.90 -29.02 -0.08
N GLU A 175 20.29 -27.75 -0.21
CA GLU A 175 19.39 -26.65 -0.53
C GLU A 175 18.91 -26.77 -1.99
N ARG A 176 19.81 -27.19 -2.90
CA ARG A 176 19.47 -27.44 -4.30
C ARG A 176 18.40 -28.52 -4.44
N VAL A 177 18.51 -29.62 -3.70
CA VAL A 177 17.51 -30.68 -3.66
C VAL A 177 16.19 -30.14 -3.11
N LEU A 178 16.24 -29.38 -2.01
CA LEU A 178 15.07 -28.77 -1.40
C LEU A 178 14.34 -27.80 -2.34
N TYR A 179 15.06 -26.89 -3.00
CA TYR A 179 14.46 -25.96 -3.96
C TYR A 179 13.89 -26.69 -5.16
N ARG A 180 14.65 -27.62 -5.76
CA ARG A 180 14.24 -28.31 -7.00
C ARG A 180 12.98 -29.14 -6.80
N TYR A 181 12.91 -29.91 -5.72
CA TYR A 181 11.87 -30.92 -5.55
C TYR A 181 10.73 -30.51 -4.61
N LEU A 182 10.93 -29.51 -3.75
CA LEU A 182 9.90 -29.04 -2.82
C LEU A 182 9.51 -27.58 -3.05
N LEU A 183 10.44 -26.63 -2.89
CA LEU A 183 10.06 -25.22 -2.82
C LEU A 183 9.57 -24.66 -4.15
N ILE A 184 10.19 -25.01 -5.28
CA ILE A 184 9.75 -24.53 -6.60
C ILE A 184 8.37 -25.11 -6.96
N PRO A 185 8.12 -26.43 -6.87
CA PRO A 185 6.78 -26.98 -7.11
C PRO A 185 5.72 -26.41 -6.15
N ALA A 186 6.02 -26.30 -4.85
CA ALA A 186 5.09 -25.76 -3.87
C ALA A 186 4.76 -24.28 -4.14
N THR A 187 5.78 -23.46 -4.47
CA THR A 187 5.59 -22.05 -4.83
C THR A 187 4.71 -21.94 -6.08
N ARG A 188 4.96 -22.75 -7.12
CA ARG A 188 4.12 -22.77 -8.31
C ARG A 188 2.66 -23.09 -7.99
N SER A 189 2.43 -24.09 -7.13
CA SER A 189 1.08 -24.46 -6.69
C SER A 189 0.39 -23.30 -5.97
N ALA A 190 1.07 -22.69 -5.00
CA ALA A 190 0.53 -21.56 -4.25
C ALA A 190 0.17 -20.36 -5.16
N LEU A 191 1.02 -20.06 -6.15
CA LEU A 191 0.75 -18.99 -7.11
C LEU A 191 -0.45 -19.30 -8.03
N LYS A 192 -0.70 -20.57 -8.36
CA LYS A 192 -1.91 -20.98 -9.08
C LYS A 192 -3.16 -20.82 -8.23
N ASP A 193 -3.10 -21.18 -6.96
CA ASP A 193 -4.22 -20.97 -6.02
C ASP A 193 -4.50 -19.47 -5.84
N GLN A 194 -3.44 -18.64 -5.77
CA GLN A 194 -3.57 -17.19 -5.76
C GLN A 194 -4.24 -16.66 -7.03
N ALA A 195 -3.92 -17.23 -8.21
CA ALA A 195 -4.59 -16.86 -9.46
C ALA A 195 -6.09 -17.13 -9.45
N GLN A 196 -6.53 -18.22 -8.80
CA GLN A 196 -7.97 -18.48 -8.63
C GLN A 196 -8.61 -17.49 -7.67
N ARG A 197 -7.95 -17.21 -6.54
CA ARG A 197 -8.43 -16.22 -5.56
C ARG A 197 -8.67 -14.91 -6.29
N PHE A 198 -7.65 -14.32 -6.90
CA PHE A 198 -7.70 -12.97 -7.47
C PHE A 198 -8.32 -12.88 -8.88
N ALA A 199 -8.99 -13.92 -9.36
CA ALA A 199 -9.63 -13.92 -10.68
C ALA A 199 -10.69 -12.82 -10.85
N TRP A 200 -11.34 -12.40 -9.76
CA TRP A 200 -12.32 -11.31 -9.75
C TRP A 200 -11.77 -10.00 -10.34
N MET A 201 -10.48 -9.71 -10.18
CA MET A 201 -9.85 -8.49 -10.70
C MET A 201 -10.00 -8.33 -12.22
N ALA A 202 -10.23 -9.42 -12.98
CA ALA A 202 -10.39 -9.37 -14.42
C ALA A 202 -11.70 -8.71 -14.89
N SER A 203 -12.69 -8.58 -14.00
CA SER A 203 -14.00 -7.98 -14.31
C SER A 203 -14.15 -6.57 -13.75
N ARG A 204 -13.12 -6.03 -13.12
CA ARG A 204 -13.13 -4.69 -12.49
C ARG A 204 -12.17 -3.75 -13.22
N PRO A 205 -12.36 -2.43 -13.10
CA PRO A 205 -11.36 -1.47 -13.53
C PRO A 205 -10.02 -1.72 -12.84
N ASP A 206 -8.93 -1.52 -13.60
CA ASP A 206 -7.58 -1.58 -13.07
C ASP A 206 -7.41 -0.61 -11.88
N TRP A 207 -6.55 -0.97 -10.93
CA TRP A 207 -6.26 -0.12 -9.78
C TRP A 207 -5.35 1.03 -10.18
N GLU A 208 -4.32 0.73 -10.99
CA GLU A 208 -3.35 1.70 -11.51
C GLU A 208 -2.31 2.12 -10.43
N PRO A 209 -1.18 2.76 -10.81
CA PRO A 209 -0.15 3.13 -9.83
C PRO A 209 -0.65 4.06 -8.72
N GLY A 210 -0.30 3.80 -7.46
CA GLY A 210 -0.71 4.56 -6.28
C GLY A 210 -2.10 4.23 -5.73
N ARG A 211 -2.73 3.19 -6.26
CA ARG A 211 -4.08 2.75 -5.87
C ARG A 211 -4.12 1.30 -5.49
N ILE A 212 -5.13 0.98 -4.70
CA ILE A 212 -5.40 -0.36 -4.22
C ILE A 212 -6.90 -0.56 -4.05
N ASP A 213 -7.36 -1.82 -4.18
CA ASP A 213 -8.61 -2.27 -3.58
C ASP A 213 -8.27 -3.02 -2.27
N PRO A 214 -8.33 -2.33 -1.12
CA PRO A 214 -7.76 -2.86 0.11
C PRO A 214 -8.66 -3.90 0.80
N PHE A 215 -9.97 -3.87 0.56
CA PHE A 215 -10.93 -4.63 1.36
C PHE A 215 -11.75 -5.66 0.58
N ASN A 216 -11.83 -5.62 -0.76
CA ASN A 216 -12.41 -6.76 -1.47
C ASN A 216 -11.63 -8.07 -1.25
N PRO A 217 -10.28 -8.11 -1.29
CA PRO A 217 -9.55 -9.30 -0.90
C PRO A 217 -9.91 -9.79 0.51
N VAL A 218 -10.02 -8.87 1.47
CA VAL A 218 -10.39 -9.19 2.86
C VAL A 218 -11.81 -9.74 2.93
N LYS A 219 -12.79 -9.08 2.31
CA LYS A 219 -14.19 -9.53 2.24
C LYS A 219 -14.29 -10.95 1.68
N PHE A 220 -13.62 -11.20 0.57
CA PHE A 220 -13.78 -12.47 -0.14
C PHE A 220 -13.03 -13.62 0.51
N TYR A 221 -11.80 -13.39 1.00
CA TYR A 221 -10.96 -14.50 1.50
C TYR A 221 -10.94 -14.61 3.02
N ASN A 222 -10.72 -13.49 3.73
CA ASN A 222 -10.63 -13.51 5.20
C ASN A 222 -12.01 -13.63 5.81
N LEU A 223 -12.98 -12.87 5.28
CA LEU A 223 -14.36 -12.88 5.74
C LEU A 223 -15.23 -13.88 4.99
N GLY A 224 -14.74 -14.56 3.94
CA GLY A 224 -15.52 -15.59 3.23
C GLY A 224 -16.88 -15.11 2.70
N LEU A 225 -16.99 -13.83 2.36
CA LEU A 225 -18.16 -13.26 1.71
C LEU A 225 -18.10 -13.53 0.20
N PRO A 226 -19.25 -13.65 -0.49
CA PRO A 226 -19.26 -13.86 -1.92
C PRO A 226 -18.68 -12.66 -2.68
N ASP A 227 -18.18 -12.93 -3.88
CA ASP A 227 -17.87 -11.87 -4.83
C ASP A 227 -19.16 -11.13 -5.24
N ASP A 228 -19.28 -9.85 -4.90
CA ASP A 228 -20.51 -9.05 -4.99
C ASP A 228 -20.49 -7.97 -6.08
N GLY A 229 -19.50 -7.99 -6.97
CA GLY A 229 -19.41 -7.02 -8.07
C GLY A 229 -18.79 -5.67 -7.68
N THR A 230 -18.53 -5.41 -6.39
CA THR A 230 -18.13 -4.09 -5.92
C THR A 230 -16.71 -3.68 -6.36
N ILE A 231 -16.45 -2.37 -6.34
CA ILE A 231 -15.17 -1.75 -6.70
C ILE A 231 -14.65 -1.00 -5.47
N GLY A 232 -13.54 -1.45 -4.90
CA GLY A 232 -12.91 -0.83 -3.73
C GLY A 232 -11.71 0.07 -4.07
N ASN A 233 -11.50 0.42 -5.33
CA ASN A 233 -10.32 1.17 -5.76
C ASN A 233 -10.25 2.55 -5.08
N SER A 234 -9.14 2.81 -4.38
CA SER A 234 -8.83 4.12 -3.78
C SER A 234 -7.34 4.42 -3.86
N ASP A 235 -6.97 5.70 -3.86
CA ASP A 235 -5.58 6.15 -3.68
C ASP A 235 -5.09 5.78 -2.27
N MET A 236 -3.81 5.46 -2.15
CA MET A 236 -3.23 5.12 -0.84
C MET A 236 -3.08 6.39 0.01
N MET A 237 -3.47 6.28 1.28
CA MET A 237 -3.32 7.38 2.23
C MET A 237 -1.88 7.42 2.76
N PRO A 238 -1.32 8.60 3.09
CA PRO A 238 -0.04 8.64 3.79
C PRO A 238 -0.22 8.20 5.25
N LEU A 239 0.82 7.57 5.81
CA LEU A 239 0.89 7.12 7.20
C LEU A 239 1.88 7.96 8.00
N TRP A 240 1.75 9.28 7.95
CA TRP A 240 2.53 10.20 8.76
C TRP A 240 1.64 11.04 9.66
N ARG A 241 2.20 11.50 10.78
CA ARG A 241 1.55 12.33 11.80
C ARG A 241 0.23 11.74 12.33
N LEU A 242 0.11 10.42 12.42
CA LEU A 242 -1.13 9.77 12.87
C LEU A 242 -1.42 9.97 14.37
N SER A 243 -0.49 10.52 15.16
CA SER A 243 -0.79 10.99 16.52
C SER A 243 -1.90 12.05 16.57
N ILE A 244 -2.13 12.77 15.45
CA ILE A 244 -3.19 13.77 15.36
C ILE A 244 -4.61 13.20 15.39
N VAL A 245 -4.73 11.88 15.17
CA VAL A 245 -5.99 11.14 15.21
C VAL A 245 -6.11 10.24 16.43
N ASP A 246 -5.20 10.37 17.40
CA ASP A 246 -5.31 9.65 18.66
C ASP A 246 -6.67 9.94 19.34
N PRO A 247 -7.34 8.91 19.87
CA PRO A 247 -8.63 9.08 20.51
C PRO A 247 -8.50 9.90 21.80
N THR A 248 -9.48 10.77 22.03
CA THR A 248 -9.63 11.54 23.27
C THR A 248 -10.91 11.10 23.98
N PRO A 249 -11.13 11.48 25.26
CA PRO A 249 -12.41 11.24 25.92
C PRO A 249 -13.62 11.87 25.21
N LEU A 250 -13.39 12.87 24.35
CA LEU A 250 -14.45 13.62 23.67
C LEU A 250 -14.67 13.20 22.21
N ARG A 251 -13.68 12.57 21.57
CA ARG A 251 -13.70 12.32 20.13
C ARG A 251 -12.82 11.11 19.76
N ARG A 252 -13.30 10.28 18.85
CA ARG A 252 -12.52 9.26 18.14
C ARG A 252 -12.46 9.59 16.64
N PRO A 253 -11.41 10.27 16.17
CA PRO A 253 -11.25 10.61 14.76
C PRO A 253 -11.29 9.37 13.85
N ALA A 254 -11.88 9.52 12.65
CA ALA A 254 -12.03 8.43 11.71
C ALA A 254 -10.77 8.18 10.86
N LEU A 255 -10.52 6.90 10.55
CA LEU A 255 -9.42 6.37 9.75
C LEU A 255 -9.97 5.71 8.48
N HIS A 256 -9.10 5.51 7.48
CA HIS A 256 -9.47 5.21 6.09
C HIS A 256 -10.24 6.35 5.41
N TRP A 257 -10.31 6.29 4.08
CA TRP A 257 -11.05 7.28 3.29
C TRP A 257 -12.51 7.37 3.71
N ASP A 258 -13.14 6.23 3.98
CA ASP A 258 -14.56 6.09 4.30
C ASP A 258 -14.84 5.97 5.79
N GLY A 259 -13.86 6.22 6.67
CA GLY A 259 -14.10 6.23 8.11
C GLY A 259 -14.43 4.84 8.69
N LEU A 260 -13.94 3.79 8.04
CA LEU A 260 -14.27 2.38 8.31
C LEU A 260 -13.80 1.92 9.71
N LEU A 261 -12.82 2.64 10.29
CA LEU A 261 -12.25 2.40 11.61
C LEU A 261 -12.05 3.73 12.37
N THR A 262 -12.03 3.68 13.70
CA THR A 262 -11.73 4.84 14.57
C THR A 262 -10.63 4.56 15.61
N ASP A 263 -9.81 3.55 15.36
CA ASP A 263 -8.67 3.17 16.19
C ASP A 263 -7.47 2.80 15.33
N LEU A 264 -6.31 3.39 15.63
CA LEU A 264 -5.10 3.24 14.82
C LEU A 264 -4.50 1.84 14.96
N HIS A 265 -4.53 1.27 16.16
CA HIS A 265 -3.99 -0.05 16.40
C HIS A 265 -4.86 -1.11 15.70
N GLU A 266 -6.18 -1.03 15.84
CA GLU A 266 -7.08 -1.91 15.07
C GLU A 266 -6.86 -1.77 13.56
N THR A 267 -6.62 -0.55 13.07
CA THR A 267 -6.30 -0.30 11.65
C THR A 267 -5.01 -1.00 11.20
N ALA A 268 -3.94 -0.89 11.98
CA ALA A 268 -2.66 -1.52 11.67
C ALA A 268 -2.76 -3.06 11.69
N VAL A 269 -3.42 -3.62 12.70
CA VAL A 269 -3.64 -5.07 12.84
C VAL A 269 -4.53 -5.59 11.71
N ALA A 270 -5.61 -4.89 11.37
CA ALA A 270 -6.49 -5.24 10.26
C ALA A 270 -5.76 -5.22 8.91
N GLY A 271 -4.95 -4.18 8.66
CA GLY A 271 -4.09 -4.11 7.48
C GLY A 271 -3.14 -5.29 7.39
N ALA A 272 -2.44 -5.61 8.50
CA ALA A 272 -1.53 -6.76 8.55
C ALA A 272 -2.24 -8.11 8.32
N ILE A 273 -3.47 -8.28 8.80
CA ILE A 273 -4.31 -9.47 8.51
C ILE A 273 -4.68 -9.53 7.02
N GLY A 274 -5.04 -8.40 6.42
CA GLY A 274 -5.32 -8.31 4.98
C GLY A 274 -4.12 -8.70 4.13
N ASP A 275 -2.91 -8.35 4.60
CA ASP A 275 -1.64 -8.74 4.00
C ASP A 275 -1.15 -10.14 4.41
N GLY A 276 -1.96 -10.91 5.16
CA GLY A 276 -1.74 -12.33 5.43
C GLY A 276 -1.20 -12.69 6.82
N MET A 277 -1.11 -11.74 7.76
CA MET A 277 -0.83 -12.07 9.16
C MET A 277 -1.91 -13.00 9.74
N THR A 278 -1.51 -13.92 10.61
CA THR A 278 -2.44 -14.87 11.26
C THR A 278 -2.33 -14.78 12.77
N TYR A 279 -3.30 -15.36 13.48
CA TYR A 279 -3.24 -15.49 14.93
C TYR A 279 -1.98 -16.23 15.44
N LYS A 280 -1.35 -17.06 14.60
CA LYS A 280 -0.12 -17.79 14.95
C LYS A 280 1.11 -16.88 14.92
N SER A 281 1.16 -15.95 13.97
CA SER A 281 2.28 -15.04 13.80
C SER A 281 2.14 -13.75 14.60
N TYR A 282 0.93 -13.32 14.93
CA TYR A 282 0.72 -12.06 15.67
C TYR A 282 1.47 -11.97 17.01
N PRO A 283 1.50 -12.99 17.90
CA PRO A 283 2.21 -12.89 19.17
C PRO A 283 3.70 -12.54 19.05
N ARG A 284 4.36 -13.01 17.98
CA ARG A 284 5.78 -12.73 17.70
C ARG A 284 6.00 -11.43 16.92
N THR A 285 4.99 -10.93 16.23
CA THR A 285 5.07 -9.73 15.37
C THR A 285 4.54 -8.47 16.05
N ARG A 286 3.71 -8.59 17.10
CA ARG A 286 3.08 -7.45 17.78
C ARG A 286 4.02 -6.30 18.16
N GLU A 287 5.27 -6.61 18.56
CA GLU A 287 6.25 -5.58 18.90
C GLU A 287 6.75 -4.83 17.67
N THR A 288 7.01 -5.54 16.56
CA THR A 288 7.36 -4.90 15.29
C THR A 288 6.23 -4.03 14.78
N LEU A 289 4.98 -4.51 14.83
CA LEU A 289 3.80 -3.73 14.44
C LEU A 289 3.66 -2.47 15.29
N GLN A 290 3.76 -2.58 16.63
CA GLN A 290 3.72 -1.41 17.52
C GLN A 290 4.78 -0.36 17.15
N ARG A 291 6.01 -0.80 16.85
CA ARG A 291 7.09 0.13 16.47
C ARG A 291 6.86 0.77 15.10
N MET A 292 6.22 0.06 14.16
CA MET A 292 5.78 0.65 12.88
C MET A 292 4.65 1.66 13.09
N GLU A 293 3.70 1.37 13.98
CA GLU A 293 2.65 2.31 14.38
C GLU A 293 3.25 3.57 15.02
N ASP A 294 4.19 3.42 15.94
CA ASP A 294 4.89 4.54 16.59
C ASP A 294 5.62 5.41 15.56
N PHE A 295 6.26 4.78 14.58
CA PHE A 295 6.85 5.51 13.45
C PHE A 295 5.79 6.29 12.67
N ALA A 296 4.68 5.67 12.28
CA ALA A 296 3.60 6.34 11.54
C ALA A 296 2.92 7.47 12.34
N ARG A 297 2.85 7.34 13.67
CA ARG A 297 2.31 8.38 14.57
C ARG A 297 3.17 9.63 14.59
N LEU A 298 4.50 9.47 14.53
CA LEU A 298 5.46 10.55 14.79
C LEU A 298 6.16 11.08 13.54
N GLN A 299 6.34 10.25 12.52
CA GLN A 299 6.97 10.65 11.26
C GLN A 299 6.21 11.79 10.61
N ALA A 300 6.93 12.69 9.94
CA ALA A 300 6.38 13.76 9.13
C ALA A 300 6.94 13.67 7.70
N PRO A 301 6.21 14.19 6.68
CA PRO A 301 6.76 14.35 5.36
C PRO A 301 7.87 15.42 5.38
N PRO A 302 8.77 15.44 4.38
CA PRO A 302 9.72 16.53 4.23
C PRO A 302 8.99 17.88 4.05
N PRO A 303 9.61 19.00 4.46
CA PRO A 303 9.05 20.33 4.24
C PRO A 303 8.75 20.57 2.76
N SER A 304 7.68 21.31 2.49
CA SER A 304 7.35 21.71 1.11
C SER A 304 8.52 22.45 0.47
N PRO A 305 8.87 22.15 -0.80
CA PRO A 305 9.84 22.93 -1.53
C PRO A 305 9.31 24.35 -1.82
N PHE A 306 7.99 24.56 -1.81
CA PHE A 306 7.38 25.86 -2.08
C PHE A 306 7.55 26.81 -0.90
N SER A 307 8.18 27.96 -1.13
CA SER A 307 8.47 28.91 -0.05
C SER A 307 8.63 30.34 -0.55
N SER A 308 8.16 31.29 0.26
CA SER A 308 8.41 32.72 0.05
C SER A 308 9.85 33.14 0.33
N MET A 309 10.64 32.27 0.98
CA MET A 309 12.06 32.51 1.25
C MET A 309 12.96 32.18 0.06
N ARG A 310 12.43 31.51 -0.97
CA ARG A 310 13.16 31.30 -2.24
C ARG A 310 13.27 32.60 -3.02
N ARG A 311 14.27 32.69 -3.89
CA ARG A 311 14.47 33.87 -4.75
C ARG A 311 13.31 33.99 -5.73
N GLU A 312 12.89 35.22 -6.03
CA GLU A 312 11.98 35.49 -7.14
C GLU A 312 12.58 34.92 -8.43
N GLY A 313 11.75 34.26 -9.24
CA GLY A 313 12.17 33.53 -10.44
C GLY A 313 12.50 32.04 -10.23
N ASP A 314 12.65 31.56 -8.98
CA ASP A 314 12.69 30.12 -8.68
C ASP A 314 11.30 29.50 -8.93
N ALA A 315 11.25 28.32 -9.57
CA ALA A 315 9.99 27.64 -9.89
C ALA A 315 9.13 27.32 -8.65
N PHE A 316 9.76 27.16 -7.49
CA PHE A 316 9.10 26.88 -6.21
C PHE A 316 8.93 28.15 -5.34
N HIS A 317 9.21 29.35 -5.87
CA HIS A 317 8.89 30.57 -5.16
C HIS A 317 7.38 30.82 -5.12
N VAL A 318 6.85 31.12 -3.93
CA VAL A 318 5.46 31.58 -3.73
C VAL A 318 5.48 32.91 -2.96
N PRO A 319 4.87 34.00 -3.47
CA PRO A 319 4.94 35.30 -2.79
C PRO A 319 4.32 35.27 -1.39
N ALA A 320 4.99 35.90 -0.41
CA ALA A 320 4.51 35.90 0.98
C ALA A 320 3.09 36.50 1.12
N SER A 321 2.78 37.54 0.34
CA SER A 321 1.44 38.14 0.28
C SER A 321 0.37 37.18 -0.24
N ALA A 322 0.69 36.41 -1.29
CA ALA A 322 -0.21 35.40 -1.86
C ALA A 322 -0.44 34.25 -0.86
N VAL A 323 0.62 33.77 -0.20
CA VAL A 323 0.52 32.73 0.84
C VAL A 323 -0.34 33.21 2.01
N ALA A 324 -0.16 34.46 2.48
CA ALA A 324 -0.96 35.02 3.56
C ALA A 324 -2.44 35.17 3.18
N ALA A 325 -2.73 35.68 1.97
CA ALA A 325 -4.09 35.80 1.45
C ALA A 325 -4.75 34.42 1.28
N GLY A 326 -4.03 33.45 0.72
CA GLY A 326 -4.50 32.07 0.58
C GLY A 326 -4.78 31.40 1.91
N LYS A 327 -3.92 31.63 2.91
CA LYS A 327 -4.14 31.13 4.28
C LYS A 327 -5.42 31.68 4.88
N ALA A 328 -5.73 32.97 4.67
CA ALA A 328 -6.98 33.56 5.15
C ALA A 328 -8.21 32.89 4.54
N ILE A 329 -8.18 32.62 3.22
CA ILE A 329 -9.24 31.89 2.51
C ILE A 329 -9.36 30.46 3.08
N TYR A 330 -8.24 29.75 3.21
CA TYR A 330 -8.21 28.40 3.77
C TYR A 330 -8.80 28.34 5.19
N THR A 331 -8.42 29.28 6.06
CA THR A 331 -8.96 29.36 7.42
C THR A 331 -10.47 29.60 7.42
N ALA A 332 -10.97 30.41 6.49
CA ALA A 332 -12.40 30.71 6.39
C ALA A 332 -13.23 29.56 5.80
N GLN A 333 -12.71 28.82 4.82
CA GLN A 333 -13.51 27.88 4.01
C GLN A 333 -13.14 26.40 4.19
N CYS A 334 -11.89 26.09 4.52
CA CYS A 334 -11.36 24.72 4.47
C CYS A 334 -11.05 24.16 5.87
N ALA A 335 -10.58 25.02 6.78
CA ALA A 335 -10.09 24.61 8.09
C ALA A 335 -11.14 23.88 8.95
N VAL A 336 -12.44 24.16 8.75
CA VAL A 336 -13.53 23.46 9.45
C VAL A 336 -13.50 21.94 9.25
N CYS A 337 -13.02 21.48 8.09
CA CYS A 337 -12.90 20.07 7.74
C CYS A 337 -11.46 19.54 7.85
N HIS A 338 -10.45 20.37 7.59
CA HIS A 338 -9.07 19.91 7.41
C HIS A 338 -8.13 20.20 8.59
N GLU A 339 -8.47 21.13 9.48
CA GLU A 339 -7.64 21.44 10.66
C GLU A 339 -8.07 20.64 11.88
N PRO A 340 -7.16 20.21 12.77
CA PRO A 340 -7.50 19.44 13.98
C PRO A 340 -8.57 20.07 14.88
N GLY A 341 -8.57 21.41 14.97
CA GLY A 341 -9.57 22.17 15.73
C GLY A 341 -10.90 22.36 15.00
N GLY A 342 -11.01 21.93 13.74
CA GLY A 342 -12.22 22.04 12.93
C GLY A 342 -13.32 21.12 13.43
N ALA A 343 -14.57 21.63 13.43
CA ALA A 343 -15.75 20.90 13.89
C ALA A 343 -15.97 19.59 13.11
N ARG A 344 -15.56 19.53 11.84
CA ARG A 344 -15.75 18.38 10.95
C ARG A 344 -14.48 17.58 10.69
N PHE A 345 -13.38 17.96 11.33
CA PHE A 345 -12.09 17.29 11.19
C PHE A 345 -12.17 15.79 11.45
N ARG A 346 -11.76 14.97 10.48
CA ARG A 346 -11.77 13.51 10.66
C ARG A 346 -13.15 12.95 11.10
N THR A 347 -14.23 13.62 10.69
CA THR A 347 -15.61 13.10 10.74
C THR A 347 -16.01 12.63 9.36
N VAL A 348 -16.98 11.72 9.29
CA VAL A 348 -17.56 11.29 8.01
C VAL A 348 -18.41 12.44 7.46
N ILE A 349 -18.03 12.96 6.30
CA ILE A 349 -18.82 13.92 5.52
C ILE A 349 -19.72 13.11 4.59
N PRO A 350 -21.06 13.22 4.68
CA PRO A 350 -21.98 12.39 3.90
C PRO A 350 -21.71 12.48 2.40
N ILE A 351 -21.83 11.35 1.69
CA ILE A 351 -21.56 11.28 0.25
C ILE A 351 -22.47 12.20 -0.57
N VAL A 352 -23.70 12.41 -0.10
CA VAL A 352 -24.68 13.34 -0.72
C VAL A 352 -24.24 14.80 -0.63
N GLU A 353 -23.42 15.14 0.35
CA GLU A 353 -22.82 16.47 0.49
C GLU A 353 -21.50 16.57 -0.28
N LEU A 354 -20.64 15.55 -0.18
CA LEU A 354 -19.35 15.54 -0.88
C LEU A 354 -19.49 15.50 -2.40
N GLY A 355 -20.40 14.67 -2.92
CA GLY A 355 -20.62 14.47 -4.34
C GLY A 355 -19.48 13.76 -5.09
N THR A 356 -18.49 13.17 -4.39
CA THR A 356 -17.40 12.42 -5.02
C THR A 356 -17.86 11.01 -5.41
N ASP A 357 -17.01 10.25 -6.13
CA ASP A 357 -17.29 8.86 -6.52
C ASP A 357 -17.64 7.98 -5.29
N ARG A 358 -18.70 7.16 -5.38
CA ARG A 358 -19.24 6.37 -4.26
C ARG A 358 -18.78 4.90 -4.23
N HIS A 359 -18.06 4.40 -5.23
CA HIS A 359 -17.78 2.96 -5.34
C HIS A 359 -17.01 2.42 -4.14
N ARG A 360 -15.96 3.13 -3.70
CA ARG A 360 -15.15 2.74 -2.53
C ARG A 360 -15.99 2.65 -1.26
N LEU A 361 -16.92 3.58 -1.07
CA LEU A 361 -17.86 3.57 0.05
C LEU A 361 -18.82 2.38 -0.02
N ASP A 362 -19.39 2.09 -1.20
CA ASP A 362 -20.37 1.02 -1.39
C ASP A 362 -19.77 -0.38 -1.28
N MET A 363 -18.46 -0.52 -1.54
CA MET A 363 -17.75 -1.78 -1.39
C MET A 363 -17.79 -2.32 0.04
N TRP A 364 -17.73 -1.46 1.07
CA TRP A 364 -17.84 -1.94 2.46
C TRP A 364 -19.32 -2.06 2.87
N THR A 365 -19.71 -3.21 3.42
CA THR A 365 -21.12 -3.52 3.77
C THR A 365 -21.29 -3.66 5.29
N PRO A 366 -22.53 -3.50 5.83
CA PRO A 366 -22.80 -3.80 7.23
C PRO A 366 -22.42 -5.23 7.64
N GLU A 367 -22.68 -6.21 6.77
CA GLU A 367 -22.30 -7.61 7.01
C GLU A 367 -20.77 -7.78 7.09
N ALA A 368 -20.02 -7.09 6.22
CA ALA A 368 -18.55 -7.11 6.30
C ALA A 368 -18.04 -6.49 7.60
N ALA A 369 -18.62 -5.37 8.05
CA ALA A 369 -18.28 -4.74 9.32
C ALA A 369 -18.54 -5.68 10.51
N GLU A 370 -19.72 -6.31 10.56
CA GLU A 370 -20.08 -7.27 11.61
C GLU A 370 -19.15 -8.49 11.62
N ARG A 371 -18.88 -9.06 10.44
CA ARG A 371 -18.03 -10.25 10.34
C ARG A 371 -16.58 -9.96 10.68
N TYR A 372 -16.07 -8.78 10.35
CA TYR A 372 -14.70 -8.40 10.72
C TYR A 372 -14.59 -8.09 12.22
N GLY A 373 -15.60 -7.45 12.81
CA GLY A 373 -15.66 -7.25 14.26
C GLY A 373 -15.64 -8.57 15.07
N ASN A 374 -16.06 -9.67 14.44
CA ASN A 374 -16.05 -11.02 15.03
C ASN A 374 -15.04 -11.97 14.34
N TYR A 375 -13.99 -11.42 13.70
CA TYR A 375 -13.01 -12.20 12.97
C TYR A 375 -12.30 -13.21 13.86
N GLU A 376 -12.27 -14.49 13.45
CA GLU A 376 -11.72 -15.62 14.21
C GLU A 376 -12.12 -15.58 15.70
N ALA A 377 -13.41 -15.77 16.00
CA ALA A 377 -13.99 -15.61 17.34
C ALA A 377 -13.25 -16.34 18.50
N ASP A 378 -12.48 -17.39 18.20
CA ASP A 378 -11.65 -18.11 19.17
C ASP A 378 -10.33 -17.39 19.53
N TYR A 379 -9.99 -16.31 18.83
CA TYR A 379 -8.81 -15.50 19.06
C TYR A 379 -9.18 -14.05 19.42
N PRO A 380 -8.70 -13.50 20.54
CA PRO A 380 -9.09 -12.17 21.01
C PRO A 380 -8.32 -11.07 20.27
N TRP A 381 -8.67 -10.81 19.01
CA TRP A 381 -8.09 -9.72 18.22
C TRP A 381 -8.33 -8.33 18.82
N GLY A 382 -9.41 -8.16 19.59
CA GLY A 382 -9.72 -6.91 20.27
C GLY A 382 -10.46 -5.89 19.40
N PHE A 383 -10.92 -6.27 18.21
CA PHE A 383 -11.65 -5.42 17.28
C PHE A 383 -13.00 -4.96 17.84
N ARG A 384 -13.20 -3.65 17.91
CA ARG A 384 -14.41 -3.00 18.47
C ARG A 384 -14.89 -1.82 17.64
N TYR A 385 -14.07 -1.29 16.74
CA TYR A 385 -14.32 0.02 16.11
C TYR A 385 -14.48 -0.05 14.58
N PHE A 386 -14.75 -1.25 14.03
CA PHE A 386 -15.18 -1.38 12.65
C PHE A 386 -16.60 -0.85 12.47
N GLN A 387 -16.82 -0.08 11.40
CA GLN A 387 -18.13 0.49 11.11
C GLN A 387 -18.38 0.61 9.61
N LYS A 388 -19.67 0.57 9.27
CA LYS A 388 -20.16 1.03 7.97
C LYS A 388 -20.64 2.47 8.11
N THR A 389 -20.16 3.33 7.22
CA THR A 389 -20.47 4.76 7.15
C THR A 389 -21.21 5.10 5.86
N ASP A 390 -21.54 6.38 5.67
CA ASP A 390 -22.29 6.93 4.53
C ASP A 390 -21.52 8.02 3.76
N GLY A 391 -20.20 8.11 3.93
CA GLY A 391 -19.41 9.19 3.33
C GLY A 391 -17.91 9.02 3.44
N TYR A 392 -17.17 10.10 3.18
CA TYR A 392 -15.71 10.11 3.28
C TYR A 392 -15.20 11.12 4.31
N VAL A 393 -13.98 10.88 4.77
CA VAL A 393 -13.33 11.62 5.83
C VAL A 393 -12.43 12.71 5.24
N ALA A 394 -12.59 13.94 5.72
CA ALA A 394 -11.61 14.99 5.45
C ALA A 394 -10.33 14.73 6.25
N THR A 395 -9.22 14.57 5.54
CA THR A 395 -7.91 14.31 6.15
C THR A 395 -7.18 15.62 6.45
N GLU A 396 -6.25 15.57 7.40
CA GLU A 396 -5.32 16.67 7.62
C GLU A 396 -4.37 16.82 6.42
N LEU A 397 -3.91 18.05 6.12
CA LEU A 397 -3.22 18.39 4.86
C LEU A 397 -1.67 18.46 4.94
N THR A 398 -1.01 17.97 6.00
CA THR A 398 0.47 18.00 6.09
C THR A 398 1.11 17.22 4.94
N GLY A 399 2.03 17.84 4.21
CA GLY A 399 2.69 17.27 3.04
C GLY A 399 1.78 17.17 1.83
N LEU A 400 0.71 17.98 1.74
CA LEU A 400 -0.25 18.03 0.64
C LEU A 400 0.43 18.12 -0.73
N TRP A 401 1.55 18.82 -0.81
CA TRP A 401 2.36 18.93 -2.03
C TRP A 401 2.85 17.58 -2.59
N LEU A 402 2.94 16.53 -1.76
CA LEU A 402 3.34 15.16 -2.13
C LEU A 402 2.16 14.20 -2.35
N ARG A 403 0.91 14.65 -2.19
CA ARG A 403 -0.26 13.77 -2.14
C ARG A 403 -1.06 13.70 -3.44
N ALA A 404 -0.52 14.22 -4.54
CA ALA A 404 -1.18 14.09 -5.83
C ALA A 404 -1.13 12.63 -6.32
N PRO A 405 -2.14 12.16 -7.07
CA PRO A 405 -3.39 12.86 -7.40
C PRO A 405 -4.35 13.03 -6.19
N TYR A 406 -5.31 13.95 -6.31
CA TYR A 406 -6.23 14.34 -5.23
C TYR A 406 -7.61 13.64 -5.33
N LEU A 407 -8.36 13.72 -4.22
CA LEU A 407 -9.56 12.94 -3.89
C LEU A 407 -9.25 11.49 -3.50
N HIS A 408 -10.22 10.79 -2.91
CA HIS A 408 -10.03 9.43 -2.38
C HIS A 408 -9.64 8.39 -3.44
N ASN A 409 -9.91 8.66 -4.72
CA ASN A 409 -9.64 7.78 -5.85
C ASN A 409 -8.55 8.33 -6.80
N GLY A 410 -7.90 9.43 -6.41
CA GLY A 410 -6.86 10.09 -7.19
C GLY A 410 -7.32 10.50 -8.58
N SER A 411 -8.52 11.06 -8.71
CA SER A 411 -9.14 11.43 -9.99
C SER A 411 -8.86 12.86 -10.44
N VAL A 412 -8.15 13.65 -9.62
CA VAL A 412 -7.80 15.05 -9.92
C VAL A 412 -6.29 15.24 -9.85
N PRO A 413 -5.60 15.58 -10.95
CA PRO A 413 -4.14 15.45 -11.03
C PRO A 413 -3.36 16.47 -10.21
N THR A 414 -3.88 17.69 -10.03
CA THR A 414 -3.13 18.83 -9.47
C THR A 414 -3.97 19.64 -8.49
N LEU A 415 -3.33 20.38 -7.58
CA LEU A 415 -4.04 21.28 -6.67
C LEU A 415 -4.81 22.34 -7.43
N ARG A 416 -4.21 22.88 -8.51
CA ARG A 416 -4.89 23.81 -9.41
C ARG A 416 -6.18 23.22 -9.95
N ALA A 417 -6.16 22.00 -10.48
CA ALA A 417 -7.35 21.34 -11.00
C ALA A 417 -8.41 21.07 -9.92
N LEU A 418 -8.00 20.76 -8.68
CA LEU A 418 -8.92 20.57 -7.55
C LEU A 418 -9.74 21.83 -7.25
N LEU A 419 -9.13 23.00 -7.41
CA LEU A 419 -9.77 24.31 -7.24
C LEU A 419 -10.58 24.78 -8.47
N MET A 420 -10.69 23.95 -9.51
CA MET A 420 -11.56 24.23 -10.66
C MET A 420 -12.92 23.54 -10.49
N PRO A 421 -14.00 24.11 -11.05
CA PRO A 421 -15.28 23.42 -11.15
C PRO A 421 -15.11 22.03 -11.77
N PRO A 422 -15.86 21.00 -11.33
CA PRO A 422 -15.70 19.63 -11.83
C PRO A 422 -15.72 19.52 -13.36
N ALA A 423 -16.56 20.31 -14.04
CA ALA A 423 -16.65 20.33 -15.51
C ALA A 423 -15.34 20.74 -16.21
N GLU A 424 -14.48 21.52 -15.56
CA GLU A 424 -13.19 22.01 -16.08
C GLU A 424 -12.00 21.12 -15.65
N ARG A 425 -12.22 20.16 -14.75
CA ARG A 425 -11.18 19.19 -14.34
C ARG A 425 -10.83 18.26 -15.52
N PRO A 426 -9.55 17.89 -15.71
CA PRO A 426 -9.14 16.98 -16.79
C PRO A 426 -9.94 15.67 -16.80
N ALA A 427 -10.46 15.28 -17.97
CA ALA A 427 -11.19 14.02 -18.12
C ALA A 427 -10.26 12.80 -18.23
N SER A 428 -8.98 13.04 -18.55
CA SER A 428 -7.91 12.06 -18.45
C SER A 428 -6.58 12.76 -18.21
N PHE A 429 -5.62 12.03 -17.65
CA PHE A 429 -4.26 12.50 -17.37
C PHE A 429 -3.33 11.30 -17.14
N TYR A 430 -2.05 11.55 -16.87
CA TYR A 430 -1.07 10.51 -16.60
C TYR A 430 -0.63 10.52 -15.14
N ARG A 431 -0.56 9.34 -14.51
CA ARG A 431 -0.11 9.16 -13.11
C ARG A 431 1.13 8.28 -13.00
N GLY A 432 1.76 8.29 -11.83
CA GLY A 432 2.99 7.53 -11.54
C GLY A 432 4.29 8.35 -11.70
N SER A 433 4.22 9.67 -11.86
CA SER A 433 5.42 10.52 -11.83
C SER A 433 5.84 10.78 -10.39
N ASP A 434 7.13 11.00 -10.17
CA ASP A 434 7.67 11.62 -8.95
C ASP A 434 8.23 13.02 -9.19
N LEU A 435 8.09 13.57 -10.41
CA LEU A 435 8.51 14.94 -10.70
C LEU A 435 7.45 15.93 -10.22
N ILE A 436 7.83 16.88 -9.37
CA ILE A 436 6.90 17.88 -8.84
C ILE A 436 6.50 18.89 -9.92
N ASP A 437 5.18 19.14 -10.03
CA ASP A 437 4.63 20.19 -10.86
C ASP A 437 4.63 21.52 -10.08
N ALA A 438 5.69 22.31 -10.30
CA ALA A 438 5.84 23.63 -9.70
C ALA A 438 4.67 24.59 -10.03
N ALA A 439 4.12 24.51 -11.24
CA ALA A 439 3.10 25.44 -11.71
C ALA A 439 1.71 25.13 -11.12
N ASN A 440 1.37 23.85 -11.01
CA ASN A 440 0.00 23.41 -10.66
C ASN A 440 -0.12 22.77 -9.28
N GLY A 441 0.99 22.36 -8.67
CA GLY A 441 1.02 21.66 -7.38
C GLY A 441 0.65 20.18 -7.50
N GLY A 442 1.43 19.31 -6.86
CA GLY A 442 1.36 17.87 -7.03
C GLY A 442 2.48 17.36 -7.93
N PHE A 443 2.22 16.30 -8.68
CA PHE A 443 3.17 15.72 -9.63
C PHE A 443 2.79 16.06 -11.08
N VAL A 444 3.79 16.04 -11.96
CA VAL A 444 3.57 16.21 -13.40
C VAL A 444 2.70 15.07 -13.91
N SER A 445 1.69 15.42 -14.70
CA SER A 445 0.65 14.50 -15.18
C SER A 445 0.41 14.57 -16.69
N ALA A 446 1.30 15.23 -17.41
CA ALA A 446 1.28 15.31 -18.87
C ALA A 446 1.95 14.06 -19.49
N ALA A 447 1.48 13.65 -20.67
CA ALA A 447 1.93 12.45 -21.36
C ALA A 447 3.41 12.50 -21.80
N ASP A 448 3.86 13.70 -22.17
CA ASP A 448 5.15 14.00 -22.78
C ASP A 448 6.27 14.24 -21.76
N ALA A 449 5.93 14.40 -20.48
CA ALA A 449 6.90 14.65 -19.42
C ALA A 449 7.83 13.45 -19.16
N GLU A 450 7.26 12.24 -19.13
CA GLU A 450 8.01 11.00 -18.92
C GLU A 450 7.48 9.86 -19.81
N PRO A 451 7.76 9.90 -21.13
CA PRO A 451 7.22 8.94 -22.08
C PRO A 451 7.58 7.50 -21.67
N ASN A 452 6.60 6.61 -21.67
CA ASN A 452 6.69 5.19 -21.29
C ASN A 452 6.79 4.87 -19.79
N GLN A 453 6.82 5.88 -18.90
CA GLN A 453 6.84 5.64 -17.44
C GLN A 453 5.49 5.87 -16.77
N LEU A 454 4.62 6.68 -17.37
CA LEU A 454 3.36 7.08 -16.75
C LEU A 454 2.17 6.22 -17.21
N TRP A 455 1.08 6.26 -16.45
CA TRP A 455 -0.13 5.45 -16.66
C TRP A 455 -1.33 6.35 -16.98
N HIS A 456 -2.07 6.07 -18.05
CA HIS A 456 -3.18 6.90 -18.51
C HIS A 456 -4.46 6.68 -17.68
N TYR A 457 -4.78 7.62 -16.80
CA TYR A 457 -5.98 7.65 -15.99
C TYR A 457 -7.17 8.20 -16.78
N ASP A 458 -8.29 7.48 -16.80
CA ASP A 458 -9.56 7.90 -17.42
C ASP A 458 -10.64 8.06 -16.34
N THR A 459 -11.14 9.29 -16.17
CA THR A 459 -12.13 9.61 -15.12
C THR A 459 -13.54 9.12 -15.45
N LYS A 460 -13.77 8.58 -16.64
CA LYS A 460 -15.07 8.01 -17.05
C LYS A 460 -15.22 6.55 -16.65
N ARG A 461 -14.14 5.90 -16.22
CA ARG A 461 -14.20 4.50 -15.73
C ARG A 461 -14.92 4.45 -14.38
N PRO A 462 -15.67 3.37 -14.08
CA PRO A 462 -16.29 3.18 -12.77
C PRO A 462 -15.23 3.26 -11.64
N GLY A 463 -15.53 3.97 -10.56
CA GLY A 463 -14.59 4.20 -9.45
C GLY A 463 -13.57 5.32 -9.68
N ASN A 464 -13.52 5.92 -10.89
CA ASN A 464 -12.56 6.97 -11.26
C ASN A 464 -13.21 8.36 -11.38
N GLY A 465 -14.45 8.55 -10.90
CA GLY A 465 -15.16 9.82 -11.04
C GLY A 465 -14.43 10.98 -10.36
N LYS A 466 -14.40 12.13 -11.04
CA LYS A 466 -13.68 13.36 -10.65
C LYS A 466 -14.58 14.47 -10.07
N ASP A 467 -15.84 14.15 -9.80
CA ASP A 467 -16.85 15.10 -9.35
C ASP A 467 -16.77 15.34 -7.83
N GLY A 468 -17.58 16.28 -7.33
CA GLY A 468 -17.65 16.59 -5.91
C GLY A 468 -16.49 17.42 -5.37
N HIS A 469 -16.48 17.61 -4.05
CA HIS A 469 -15.56 18.49 -3.33
C HIS A 469 -15.51 19.90 -3.95
N LEU A 470 -16.60 20.66 -3.76
CA LEU A 470 -16.83 21.93 -4.45
C LEU A 470 -16.25 23.17 -3.73
N TRP A 471 -15.69 23.00 -2.53
CA TRP A 471 -15.08 24.09 -1.77
C TRP A 471 -13.92 24.72 -2.54
N GLY A 472 -13.95 26.05 -2.67
CA GLY A 472 -12.94 26.84 -3.38
C GLY A 472 -13.10 26.88 -4.91
N THR A 473 -14.07 26.15 -5.49
CA THR A 473 -14.24 26.06 -6.95
C THR A 473 -14.90 27.29 -7.59
N ASP A 474 -15.62 28.08 -6.78
CA ASP A 474 -16.30 29.32 -7.15
C ASP A 474 -15.47 30.59 -6.88
N LEU A 475 -14.27 30.44 -6.31
CA LEU A 475 -13.37 31.55 -6.02
C LEU A 475 -13.00 32.33 -7.29
N PRO A 476 -12.94 33.68 -7.23
CA PRO A 476 -12.37 34.48 -8.30
C PRO A 476 -10.92 34.06 -8.61
N PRO A 477 -10.44 34.25 -9.85
CA PRO A 477 -9.11 33.79 -10.26
C PRO A 477 -7.96 34.20 -9.34
N ALA A 478 -7.93 35.46 -8.89
CA ALA A 478 -6.87 35.97 -8.01
C ALA A 478 -6.89 35.30 -6.62
N GLU A 479 -8.07 35.07 -6.05
CA GLU A 479 -8.24 34.37 -4.77
C GLU A 479 -7.86 32.90 -4.89
N ARG A 480 -8.20 32.28 -6.02
CA ARG A 480 -7.81 30.90 -6.35
C ARG A 480 -6.29 30.74 -6.44
N GLU A 481 -5.59 31.65 -7.10
CA GLU A 481 -4.12 31.63 -7.14
C GLU A 481 -3.50 31.83 -5.76
N ALA A 482 -4.08 32.71 -4.93
CA ALA A 482 -3.62 32.92 -3.57
C ALA A 482 -3.80 31.63 -2.73
N LEU A 483 -4.98 31.00 -2.79
CA LEU A 483 -5.24 29.74 -2.12
C LEU A 483 -4.29 28.64 -2.61
N LEU A 484 -4.07 28.52 -3.93
CA LEU A 484 -3.12 27.58 -4.50
C LEU A 484 -1.69 27.81 -3.98
N ALA A 485 -1.25 29.07 -3.90
CA ALA A 485 0.07 29.42 -3.36
C ALA A 485 0.22 28.93 -1.91
N PHE A 486 -0.81 29.10 -1.08
CA PHE A 486 -0.82 28.57 0.29
C PHE A 486 -0.84 27.05 0.33
N LEU A 487 -1.73 26.38 -0.40
CA LEU A 487 -1.85 24.91 -0.41
C LEU A 487 -0.56 24.22 -0.85
N LYS A 488 0.20 24.82 -1.77
CA LYS A 488 1.53 24.33 -2.17
C LYS A 488 2.54 24.32 -1.02
N THR A 489 2.39 25.19 -0.02
CA THR A 489 3.29 25.23 1.15
C THR A 489 3.00 24.16 2.20
N LEU A 490 1.86 23.45 2.08
CA LEU A 490 1.39 22.45 3.04
C LEU A 490 1.99 21.07 2.82
#